data_AF-A0A5Q0TKI8-F1
#
_entry.id   AF-A0A5Q0TKI8-F1
#
_cell.length_a   1.000
_cell.length_b   1.000
_cell.length_c   1.000
_cell.angle_alpha   90.00
_cell.angle_beta   90.00
_cell.angle_gamma   90.00
#
_symmetry.space_group_name_H-M   'P 1'
#
loop_
_entity.id
_entity.type
_entity.pdbx_description
1 polymer ?
#
loop_
_entity_poly.entity_id
_entity_poly.type
_entity_poly.pdbx_seq_one_letter_code
_entity_poly.pdbx_strand_id
1 'polypeptide(L)'
;MILFDANTGAAIRKIDSNVDMPLATEIQLPSSVLDSEKQYYSFRDKNDQVPYWPTNESRWVVKDKPVKVTAYNKQTREPKEFDDKTLVTDDYTLEKPTTQFDEWIDSAWVTNKQQQYEAELLQVESTRRALYTNVDALRNEASMIRTVEKDEAKAADYEQQAIALYLKIRDENPWPVSPT
;
A
#
# COMPACT_ATOMS: atom_id res chain seq x y z
N MET A 1 0.52 56.48 3.25
CA MET A 1 1.19 56.69 4.55
C MET A 1 2.62 57.17 4.29
N ILE A 2 3.14 58.23 4.92
CA ILE A 2 4.51 58.72 4.63
C ILE A 2 5.46 58.14 5.67
N LEU A 3 6.53 57.47 5.23
CA LEU A 3 7.61 57.04 6.11
C LEU A 3 8.57 58.23 6.32
N PHE A 4 8.83 58.54 7.58
CA PHE A 4 9.75 59.59 8.00
C PHE A 4 11.00 58.99 8.61
N ASP A 5 12.14 59.64 8.39
CA ASP A 5 13.41 59.24 8.98
C ASP A 5 13.36 59.56 10.47
N ALA A 6 13.55 58.55 11.31
CA ALA A 6 13.37 58.67 12.76
C ALA A 6 14.38 59.60 13.43
N ASN A 7 15.52 59.90 12.78
CA ASN A 7 16.57 60.73 13.34
C ASN A 7 16.55 62.18 12.80
N THR A 8 16.07 62.38 11.58
CA THR A 8 16.09 63.69 10.91
C THR A 8 14.71 64.29 10.65
N GLY A 9 13.64 63.51 10.79
CA GLY A 9 12.26 63.96 10.56
C GLY A 9 11.93 64.26 9.09
N ALA A 10 12.87 64.05 8.17
CA ALA A 10 12.66 64.23 6.75
C ALA A 10 11.79 63.09 6.18
N ALA A 11 10.91 63.43 5.22
CA ALA A 11 10.11 62.44 4.52
C ALA A 11 11.01 61.59 3.61
N ILE A 12 11.17 60.30 3.92
CA ILE A 12 12.08 59.41 3.18
C ILE A 12 11.39 58.80 1.95
N ARG A 13 10.08 58.54 2.06
CA ARG A 13 9.27 57.99 0.96
C ARG A 13 7.79 58.19 1.21
N LYS A 14 7.07 58.65 0.20
CA LYS A 14 5.60 58.61 0.16
C LYS A 14 5.18 57.17 -0.15
N ILE A 15 4.59 56.45 0.81
CA ILE A 15 3.88 55.21 0.49
C ILE A 15 2.50 55.66 -0.03
N ASP A 16 2.27 55.41 -1.31
CA ASP A 16 0.98 55.63 -1.93
C ASP A 16 -0.08 54.82 -1.17
N SER A 17 -1.21 55.45 -0.84
CA SER A 17 -2.30 54.80 -0.10
C SER A 17 -3.09 53.80 -0.93
N ASN A 18 -2.78 53.69 -2.23
CA ASN A 18 -3.13 52.53 -3.03
C ASN A 18 -2.16 51.40 -2.70
N VAL A 19 -2.27 50.86 -1.48
CA VAL A 19 -1.76 49.53 -1.21
C VAL A 19 -2.75 48.58 -1.87
N ASP A 20 -2.60 48.38 -3.18
CA ASP A 20 -3.24 47.26 -3.85
C ASP A 20 -2.77 46.01 -3.11
N MET A 21 -3.73 45.30 -2.52
CA MET A 21 -3.46 44.03 -1.89
C MET A 21 -2.70 43.17 -2.92
N PRO A 22 -1.51 42.62 -2.59
CA PRO A 22 -0.53 42.11 -3.56
C PRO A 22 -0.95 40.84 -4.32
N LEU A 23 -2.23 40.49 -4.32
CA LEU A 23 -2.74 39.31 -5.01
C LEU A 23 -3.34 39.64 -6.38
N ALA A 24 -3.45 40.91 -6.77
CA ALA A 24 -3.96 41.31 -8.07
C ALA A 24 -2.83 41.57 -9.07
N THR A 25 -2.84 40.86 -10.20
CA THR A 25 -2.00 41.14 -11.37
C THR A 25 -2.86 41.80 -12.44
N GLU A 26 -2.32 42.81 -13.13
CA GLU A 26 -2.96 43.43 -14.30
C GLU A 26 -2.91 42.51 -15.54
N ILE A 27 -2.10 41.45 -15.49
CA ILE A 27 -1.98 40.46 -16.56
C ILE A 27 -3.22 39.57 -16.57
N GLN A 28 -4.03 39.73 -17.61
CA GLN A 28 -5.27 38.96 -17.80
C GLN A 28 -5.01 37.45 -17.81
N LEU A 29 -5.94 36.70 -17.20
CA LEU A 29 -5.94 35.25 -17.22
C LEU A 29 -6.06 34.76 -18.69
N PRO A 30 -5.26 33.78 -19.13
CA PRO A 30 -5.35 33.23 -20.48
C PRO A 30 -6.74 32.63 -20.73
N SER A 31 -7.24 32.82 -21.95
CA SER A 31 -8.54 32.29 -22.40
C SER A 31 -8.48 30.85 -22.94
N SER A 32 -7.31 30.20 -22.86
CA SER A 32 -7.17 28.81 -23.30
C SER A 32 -8.07 27.87 -22.49
N VAL A 33 -8.72 26.94 -23.19
CA VAL A 33 -9.54 25.91 -22.57
C VAL A 33 -8.63 24.96 -21.79
N LEU A 34 -8.82 24.90 -20.48
CA LEU A 34 -8.19 23.91 -19.60
C LEU A 34 -9.10 22.70 -19.43
N ASP A 35 -8.49 21.54 -19.18
CA ASP A 35 -9.20 20.45 -18.53
C ASP A 35 -9.42 20.85 -17.06
N SER A 36 -10.61 21.37 -16.74
CA SER A 36 -10.93 21.91 -15.40
C SER A 36 -10.80 20.88 -14.29
N GLU A 37 -10.84 19.58 -14.60
CA GLU A 37 -10.69 18.51 -13.63
C GLU A 37 -9.21 18.19 -13.35
N LYS A 38 -8.31 18.49 -14.29
CA LYS A 38 -6.89 18.11 -14.19
C LYS A 38 -5.94 19.28 -14.08
N GLN A 39 -6.34 20.48 -14.47
CA GLN A 39 -5.44 21.61 -14.66
C GLN A 39 -5.96 22.89 -14.02
N TYR A 40 -5.04 23.78 -13.68
CA TYR A 40 -5.33 25.11 -13.20
C TYR A 40 -4.26 26.10 -13.65
N TYR A 41 -4.64 27.37 -13.75
CA TYR A 41 -3.67 28.45 -13.96
C TYR A 41 -3.00 28.81 -12.64
N SER A 42 -1.68 28.92 -12.66
CA SER A 42 -0.88 29.38 -11.54
C SER A 42 0.03 30.51 -12.02
N PHE A 43 0.00 31.65 -11.32
CA PHE A 43 0.86 32.78 -11.64
C PHE A 43 2.24 32.57 -11.00
N ARG A 44 3.29 32.54 -11.82
CA ARG A 44 4.65 32.14 -11.42
C ARG A 44 5.70 33.12 -11.89
N ASP A 45 6.76 33.27 -11.10
CA ASP A 45 7.94 34.04 -11.49
C ASP A 45 8.91 33.22 -12.37
N LYS A 46 10.08 33.79 -12.67
CA LYS A 46 11.13 33.14 -13.47
C LYS A 46 11.69 31.84 -12.88
N ASN A 47 11.51 31.63 -11.58
CA ASN A 47 11.99 30.46 -10.83
C ASN A 47 10.86 29.46 -10.56
N ASP A 48 9.69 29.61 -11.20
CA ASP A 48 8.49 28.78 -11.00
C ASP A 48 7.92 28.85 -9.56
N GLN A 49 8.24 29.93 -8.83
CA GLN A 49 7.68 30.19 -7.51
C GLN A 49 6.45 31.09 -7.62
N VAL A 50 5.54 31.00 -6.66
CA VAL A 50 4.43 31.95 -6.55
C VAL A 50 5.02 33.27 -6.01
N PRO A 51 5.06 34.35 -6.81
CA PRO A 51 5.69 35.58 -6.38
C PRO A 51 4.85 36.25 -5.29
N TYR A 52 5.51 36.74 -4.24
CA TYR A 52 4.85 37.65 -3.28
C TYR A 52 4.59 39.04 -3.91
N TRP A 53 5.45 39.46 -4.85
CA TRP A 53 5.25 40.63 -5.70
C TRP A 53 5.48 40.26 -7.16
N PRO A 54 4.45 40.36 -8.03
CA PRO A 54 4.61 40.15 -9.47
C PRO A 54 5.73 41.01 -10.06
N THR A 55 6.61 40.38 -10.84
CA THR A 55 7.65 41.06 -11.63
C THR A 55 7.26 41.05 -13.12
N ASN A 56 7.98 41.81 -13.93
CA ASN A 56 7.88 41.77 -15.40
C ASN A 56 8.16 40.38 -16.00
N GLU A 57 8.83 39.50 -15.25
CA GLU A 57 9.11 38.12 -15.65
C GLU A 57 8.03 37.13 -15.17
N SER A 58 7.03 37.61 -14.42
CA SER A 58 5.95 36.77 -13.91
C SER A 58 4.88 36.51 -14.99
N ARG A 59 4.37 35.29 -15.05
CA ARG A 59 3.42 34.85 -16.09
C ARG A 59 2.45 33.78 -15.57
N TRP A 60 1.32 33.66 -16.24
CA TRP A 60 0.41 32.53 -16.05
C TRP A 60 1.02 31.26 -16.65
N VAL A 61 1.05 30.18 -15.85
CA VAL A 61 1.51 28.86 -16.25
C VAL A 61 0.40 27.86 -15.95
N VAL A 62 0.20 26.88 -16.84
CA VAL A 62 -0.73 25.78 -16.58
C VAL A 62 -0.02 24.75 -15.69
N LYS A 63 -0.67 24.35 -14.60
CA LYS A 63 -0.21 23.30 -13.68
C LYS A 63 -1.25 22.21 -13.60
N ASP A 64 -0.79 20.99 -13.41
CA ASP A 64 -1.67 19.86 -13.12
C ASP A 64 -2.09 19.92 -11.65
N LYS A 65 -3.36 19.62 -11.40
CA LYS A 65 -3.92 19.48 -10.05
C LYS A 65 -3.30 18.25 -9.39
N PRO A 66 -2.93 18.34 -8.10
CA PRO A 66 -2.45 17.19 -7.37
C PRO A 66 -3.53 16.11 -7.33
N VAL A 67 -3.17 14.90 -7.72
CA VAL A 67 -4.07 13.74 -7.69
C VAL A 67 -3.61 12.83 -6.57
N LYS A 68 -4.52 12.52 -5.66
CA LYS A 68 -4.25 11.58 -4.58
C LYS A 68 -3.82 10.24 -5.15
N VAL A 69 -2.72 9.70 -4.62
CA VAL A 69 -2.18 8.40 -5.01
C VAL A 69 -1.98 7.53 -3.78
N THR A 70 -2.19 6.23 -3.93
CA THR A 70 -1.81 5.23 -2.94
C THR A 70 -0.45 4.67 -3.32
N ALA A 71 0.49 4.73 -2.38
CA ALA A 71 1.80 4.09 -2.51
C ALA A 71 1.97 3.04 -1.41
N TYR A 72 2.88 2.10 -1.62
CA TYR A 72 3.14 0.96 -0.76
C TYR A 72 4.55 1.05 -0.19
N ASN A 73 4.69 0.83 1.12
CA ASN A 73 5.99 0.84 1.77
C ASN A 73 6.84 -0.34 1.28
N LYS A 74 8.06 -0.08 0.82
CA LYS A 74 8.98 -1.09 0.24
C LYS A 74 9.37 -2.21 1.22
N GLN A 75 9.28 -1.97 2.54
CA GLN A 75 9.63 -2.94 3.59
C GLN A 75 8.40 -3.65 4.16
N THR A 76 7.36 -2.89 4.53
CA THR A 76 6.19 -3.45 5.25
C THR A 76 5.04 -3.83 4.33
N ARG A 77 5.04 -3.33 3.08
CA ARG A 77 3.93 -3.43 2.10
C ARG A 77 2.69 -2.64 2.47
N GLU A 78 2.71 -1.91 3.58
CA GLU A 78 1.54 -1.16 4.04
C GLU A 78 1.22 -0.02 3.07
N PRO A 79 -0.06 0.15 2.70
CA PRO A 79 -0.49 1.25 1.85
C PRO A 79 -0.51 2.57 2.63
N LYS A 80 -0.13 3.64 1.95
CA LYS A 80 -0.25 5.02 2.43
C LYS A 80 -0.74 5.91 1.30
N GLU A 81 -1.69 6.79 1.61
CA GLU A 81 -2.15 7.81 0.67
C GLU A 81 -1.25 9.05 0.72
N PHE A 82 -0.97 9.59 -0.46
CA PHE A 82 -0.25 10.84 -0.68
C PHE A 82 -1.13 11.77 -1.50
N ASP A 83 -1.07 13.08 -1.23
CA ASP A 83 -1.88 14.05 -1.96
C ASP A 83 -1.45 14.22 -3.42
N ASP A 84 -0.19 13.85 -3.74
CA ASP A 84 0.35 13.85 -5.09
C ASP A 84 1.50 12.84 -5.22
N LYS A 85 1.74 12.35 -6.44
CA LYS A 85 2.87 11.44 -6.76
C LYS A 85 4.24 12.04 -6.43
N THR A 86 4.41 13.36 -6.50
CA THR A 86 5.67 14.05 -6.19
C THR A 86 6.00 14.06 -4.70
N LEU A 87 5.02 13.73 -3.84
CA LEU A 87 5.20 13.64 -2.39
C LEU A 87 5.58 12.23 -1.92
N VAL A 88 5.58 11.26 -2.83
CA VAL A 88 5.98 9.88 -2.53
C VAL A 88 7.48 9.85 -2.27
N THR A 89 7.86 9.46 -1.05
CA THR A 89 9.27 9.34 -0.66
C THR A 89 9.87 8.06 -1.21
N ASP A 90 11.21 7.98 -1.21
CA ASP A 90 11.91 6.79 -1.72
C ASP A 90 11.62 5.52 -0.90
N ASP A 91 11.06 5.60 0.31
CA ASP A 91 10.64 4.42 1.06
C ASP A 91 9.38 3.74 0.48
N TYR A 92 8.72 4.38 -0.49
CA TYR A 92 7.46 3.94 -1.06
C TYR A 92 7.55 3.70 -2.57
N THR A 93 6.66 2.87 -3.07
CA THR A 93 6.47 2.62 -4.50
C THR A 93 4.99 2.73 -4.87
N LEU A 94 4.69 3.19 -6.08
CA LEU A 94 3.32 3.17 -6.62
C LEU A 94 2.91 1.77 -7.10
N GLU A 95 3.86 0.85 -7.20
CA GLU A 95 3.60 -0.53 -7.55
C GLU A 95 2.99 -1.27 -6.36
N LYS A 96 1.86 -1.94 -6.62
CA LYS A 96 1.18 -2.73 -5.61
C LYS A 96 1.83 -4.11 -5.48
N PRO A 97 2.15 -4.59 -4.27
CA PRO A 97 2.57 -5.97 -4.06
C PRO A 97 1.44 -6.92 -4.46
N THR A 98 1.79 -8.00 -5.14
CA THR A 98 0.87 -9.04 -5.62
C THR A 98 0.56 -10.04 -4.53
N THR A 99 1.55 -10.38 -3.71
CA THR A 99 1.43 -11.36 -2.63
C THR A 99 1.89 -10.78 -1.28
N GLN A 100 1.43 -11.39 -0.20
CA GLN A 100 1.92 -11.08 1.15
C GLN A 100 3.36 -11.56 1.41
N PHE A 101 3.97 -12.27 0.44
CA PHE A 101 5.35 -12.74 0.50
C PHE A 101 6.27 -11.91 -0.40
N ASP A 102 5.76 -10.85 -1.02
CA ASP A 102 6.56 -9.99 -1.87
C ASP A 102 7.55 -9.17 -1.03
N GLU A 103 8.75 -9.03 -1.57
CA GLU A 103 9.85 -8.24 -1.04
C GLU A 103 10.32 -7.28 -2.15
N TRP A 104 10.69 -6.05 -1.77
CA TRP A 104 11.17 -5.07 -2.74
C TRP A 104 12.66 -5.28 -3.04
N ILE A 105 12.96 -5.79 -4.24
CA ILE A 105 14.33 -6.13 -4.68
C ILE A 105 14.53 -5.55 -6.08
N ASP A 106 15.67 -4.87 -6.30
CA ASP A 106 16.06 -4.33 -7.61
C ASP A 106 14.98 -3.48 -8.30
N SER A 107 14.26 -2.67 -7.51
CA SER A 107 13.17 -1.79 -7.97
C SER A 107 11.91 -2.52 -8.46
N ALA A 108 11.69 -3.76 -8.01
CA ALA A 108 10.47 -4.50 -8.28
C ALA A 108 10.02 -5.31 -7.07
N TRP A 109 8.72 -5.63 -7.02
CA TRP A 109 8.21 -6.65 -6.10
C TRP A 109 8.63 -8.04 -6.57
N VAL A 110 9.33 -8.78 -5.72
CA VAL A 110 9.73 -10.16 -5.96
C VAL A 110 9.14 -11.04 -4.86
N THR A 111 8.34 -12.03 -5.24
CA THR A 111 7.76 -12.98 -4.29
C THR A 111 8.86 -13.84 -3.66
N ASN A 112 8.97 -13.80 -2.33
CA ASN A 112 9.81 -14.71 -1.57
C ASN A 112 9.18 -16.11 -1.56
N LYS A 113 9.57 -16.92 -2.55
CA LYS A 113 9.07 -18.29 -2.74
C LYS A 113 9.37 -19.20 -1.54
N GLN A 114 10.46 -18.95 -0.81
CA GLN A 114 10.81 -19.74 0.36
C GLN A 114 9.84 -19.45 1.53
N GLN A 115 9.60 -18.18 1.84
CA GLN A 115 8.60 -17.81 2.86
C GLN A 115 7.19 -18.28 2.47
N GLN A 116 6.83 -18.17 1.20
CA GLN A 116 5.57 -18.71 0.70
C GLN A 116 5.45 -20.22 0.95
N TYR A 117 6.47 -20.99 0.56
CA TYR A 117 6.52 -22.43 0.78
C TYR A 117 6.41 -22.81 2.26
N GLU A 118 7.11 -22.10 3.14
CA GLU A 118 7.05 -22.33 4.59
C GLU A 118 5.65 -22.07 5.17
N ALA A 119 4.98 -21.02 4.72
CA ALA A 119 3.62 -20.71 5.13
C ALA A 119 2.61 -21.77 4.64
N GLU A 120 2.73 -22.21 3.38
CA GLU A 120 1.93 -23.29 2.80
C GLU A 120 2.18 -24.61 3.55
N LEU A 121 3.44 -24.91 3.88
CA LEU A 121 3.81 -26.12 4.62
C LEU A 121 3.16 -26.12 6.01
N LEU A 122 3.25 -25.01 6.74
CA LEU A 122 2.66 -24.86 8.06
C LEU A 122 1.12 -25.00 8.01
N GLN A 123 0.48 -24.45 6.98
CA GLN A 123 -0.96 -24.58 6.76
C GLN A 123 -1.37 -26.04 6.52
N VAL A 124 -0.66 -26.76 5.65
CA VAL A 124 -0.94 -28.17 5.37
C VAL A 124 -0.66 -29.02 6.61
N GLU A 125 0.42 -28.76 7.33
CA GLU A 125 0.78 -29.50 8.55
C GLU A 125 -0.30 -29.32 9.63
N SER A 126 -0.69 -28.08 9.91
CA SER A 126 -1.70 -27.78 10.93
C SER A 126 -3.06 -28.40 10.58
N THR A 127 -3.45 -28.34 9.30
CA THR A 127 -4.70 -28.94 8.81
C THR A 127 -4.68 -30.45 8.96
N ARG A 128 -3.60 -31.11 8.50
CA ARG A 128 -3.45 -32.57 8.64
C ARG A 128 -3.43 -33.00 10.11
N ARG A 129 -2.71 -32.28 10.96
CA ARG A 129 -2.65 -32.55 12.41
C ARG A 129 -4.03 -32.48 13.05
N ALA A 130 -4.83 -31.47 12.72
CA ALA A 130 -6.19 -31.35 13.21
C ALA A 130 -7.06 -32.52 12.73
N LEU A 131 -6.97 -32.91 11.45
CA LEU A 131 -7.78 -33.99 10.88
C LEU A 131 -7.37 -35.38 11.37
N TYR A 132 -6.07 -35.62 11.64
CA TYR A 132 -5.59 -36.90 12.16
C TYR A 132 -6.13 -37.24 13.55
N THR A 133 -6.62 -36.26 14.32
CA THR A 133 -7.33 -36.55 15.58
C THR A 133 -8.53 -37.49 15.37
N ASN A 134 -9.23 -37.39 14.24
CA ASN A 134 -10.34 -38.29 13.89
C ASN A 134 -9.84 -39.68 13.47
N VAL A 135 -8.70 -39.75 12.79
CA VAL A 135 -8.05 -41.02 12.45
C VAL A 135 -7.64 -41.76 13.72
N ASP A 136 -7.05 -41.04 14.68
CA ASP A 136 -6.63 -41.58 15.96
C ASP A 136 -7.84 -42.03 16.79
N ALA A 137 -8.94 -41.26 16.79
CA ALA A 137 -10.18 -41.64 17.44
C ALA A 137 -10.75 -42.96 16.88
N LEU A 138 -10.81 -43.11 15.55
CA LEU A 138 -11.28 -44.36 14.91
C LEU A 138 -10.39 -45.56 15.24
N ARG A 139 -9.07 -45.37 15.27
CA ARG A 139 -8.12 -46.43 15.65
C ARG A 139 -8.27 -46.83 17.12
N ASN A 140 -8.44 -45.85 18.00
CA ASN A 140 -8.67 -46.10 19.42
C ASN A 140 -9.99 -46.84 19.63
N GLU A 141 -11.05 -46.44 18.95
CA GLU A 141 -12.35 -47.12 19.00
C GLU A 141 -12.25 -48.58 18.54
N ALA A 142 -11.58 -48.85 17.42
CA ALA A 142 -11.32 -50.22 16.97
C ALA A 142 -10.58 -51.06 18.03
N SER A 143 -9.56 -50.47 18.67
CA SER A 143 -8.83 -51.12 19.76
C SER A 143 -9.73 -51.42 20.97
N MET A 144 -10.62 -50.49 21.33
CA MET A 144 -11.58 -50.68 22.42
C MET A 144 -12.62 -51.76 22.09
N ILE A 145 -13.16 -51.77 20.87
CA ILE A 145 -14.08 -52.82 20.41
C ILE A 145 -13.41 -54.20 20.51
N ARG A 146 -12.17 -54.34 20.02
CA ARG A 146 -11.42 -55.60 20.08
C ARG A 146 -11.17 -56.06 21.52
N THR A 147 -10.88 -55.14 22.43
CA THR A 147 -10.50 -55.47 23.81
C THR A 147 -11.69 -55.65 24.74
N VAL A 148 -12.73 -54.83 24.60
CA VAL A 148 -13.89 -54.79 25.50
C VAL A 148 -15.04 -55.62 24.94
N GLU A 149 -15.45 -55.37 23.69
CA GLU A 149 -16.58 -56.07 23.06
C GLU A 149 -16.19 -57.45 22.52
N LYS A 150 -14.90 -57.68 22.26
CA LYS A 150 -14.36 -58.90 21.63
C LYS A 150 -14.92 -59.17 20.23
N ASP A 151 -15.38 -58.12 19.54
CA ASP A 151 -15.90 -58.19 18.17
C ASP A 151 -14.80 -57.79 17.17
N GLU A 152 -14.18 -58.79 16.56
CA GLU A 152 -13.10 -58.57 15.61
C GLU A 152 -13.58 -57.99 14.27
N ALA A 153 -14.79 -58.36 13.82
CA ALA A 153 -15.32 -57.90 12.54
C ALA A 153 -15.63 -56.40 12.61
N LYS A 154 -16.31 -55.97 13.68
CA LYS A 154 -16.61 -54.56 13.91
C LYS A 154 -15.33 -53.74 14.11
N ALA A 155 -14.33 -54.27 14.84
CA ALA A 155 -13.04 -53.58 14.98
C ALA A 155 -12.34 -53.39 13.62
N ALA A 156 -12.34 -54.40 12.75
CA ALA A 156 -11.76 -54.32 11.42
C ALA A 156 -12.44 -53.26 10.53
N ASP A 157 -13.77 -53.10 10.62
CA ASP A 157 -14.49 -52.06 9.89
C ASP A 157 -14.06 -50.64 10.30
N TYR A 158 -13.84 -50.40 11.60
CA TYR A 158 -13.33 -49.11 12.08
C TYR A 158 -11.87 -48.85 11.67
N GLU A 159 -11.03 -49.89 11.62
CA GLU A 159 -9.66 -49.77 11.10
C GLU A 159 -9.65 -49.41 9.61
N GLN A 160 -10.52 -50.02 8.81
CA GLN A 160 -10.67 -49.68 7.39
C GLN A 160 -11.12 -48.23 7.21
N GLN A 161 -12.07 -47.76 8.03
CA GLN A 161 -12.50 -46.36 8.01
C GLN A 161 -11.34 -45.42 8.37
N ALA A 162 -10.53 -45.75 9.37
CA ALA A 162 -9.36 -44.95 9.75
C ALA A 162 -8.32 -44.88 8.62
N ILE A 163 -8.07 -46.00 7.92
CA ILE A 163 -7.15 -46.05 6.77
C ILE A 163 -7.70 -45.22 5.61
N ALA A 164 -8.97 -45.38 5.27
CA ALA A 164 -9.61 -44.62 4.20
C ALA A 164 -9.56 -43.11 4.49
N LEU A 165 -9.83 -42.71 5.73
CA LEU A 165 -9.73 -41.31 6.15
C LEU A 165 -8.29 -40.80 6.10
N TYR A 166 -7.32 -41.58 6.56
CA TYR A 166 -5.90 -41.22 6.48
C TYR A 166 -5.45 -40.95 5.04
N LEU A 167 -5.81 -41.83 4.10
CA LEU A 167 -5.48 -41.66 2.68
C LEU A 167 -6.18 -40.42 2.10
N LYS A 168 -7.47 -40.25 2.40
CA LYS A 168 -8.24 -39.07 1.97
C LYS A 168 -7.62 -37.76 2.45
N ILE A 169 -7.24 -37.67 3.73
CA ILE A 169 -6.58 -36.48 4.29
C ILE A 169 -5.30 -36.14 3.52
N ARG A 170 -4.51 -37.15 3.13
CA ARG A 170 -3.25 -36.94 2.40
C ARG A 170 -3.48 -36.46 0.97
N ASP A 171 -4.45 -37.04 0.29
CA ASP A 171 -4.82 -36.68 -1.08
C ASP A 171 -5.41 -35.27 -1.16
N GLU A 172 -6.29 -34.90 -0.21
CA GLU A 172 -6.93 -33.58 -0.18
C GLU A 172 -6.02 -32.47 0.33
N ASN A 173 -4.94 -32.81 1.04
CA ASN A 173 -4.00 -31.84 1.61
C ASN A 173 -2.57 -32.20 1.21
N PRO A 174 -2.19 -32.20 -0.07
CA PRO A 174 -0.84 -32.58 -0.50
C PRO A 174 0.21 -31.64 0.10
N TRP A 175 1.43 -32.16 0.33
CA TRP A 175 2.53 -31.30 0.75
C TRP A 175 2.89 -30.32 -0.39
N PRO A 176 3.23 -29.06 -0.07
CA PRO A 176 3.69 -28.12 -1.07
C PRO A 176 5.01 -28.58 -1.70
N VAL A 177 5.30 -28.09 -2.89
CA VAL A 177 6.55 -28.40 -3.60
C VAL A 177 7.59 -27.35 -3.21
N SER A 178 8.77 -27.80 -2.79
CA SER A 178 9.88 -26.90 -2.47
C SER A 178 10.22 -26.04 -3.69
N PRO A 179 10.47 -24.73 -3.51
CA PRO A 179 10.97 -23.91 -4.58
C PRO A 179 12.37 -24.39 -5.01
N THR A 180 12.64 -24.28 -6.32
CA THR A 180 13.96 -24.51 -6.95
C THR A 180 14.80 -23.26 -6.95
#